data_AF-A0A8T3CBW9-F1
#
_entry.id   AF-A0A8T3CBW9-F1
#
_cell.length_a   1.000
_cell.length_b   1.000
_cell.length_c   1.000
_cell.angle_alpha   90.00
_cell.angle_beta   90.00
_cell.angle_gamma   90.00
#
_symmetry.space_group_name_H-M   'P 1'
#
loop_
_entity.id
_entity.type
_entity.pdbx_description
1 polymer ?
#
loop_
_entity_poly.entity_id
_entity_poly.type
_entity_poly.pdbx_seq_one_letter_code
_entity_poly.pdbx_strand_id
1 'polypeptide(L)'
;MLMKVEGKKDMATEKRDKNNLNLRKRKEVFVYGNYRKYYGYRLHNMEEDPRLQVFKREWFENKDCLDIGCNQGLVTITIAKKFFCRSIVGIDIDKGK
;
A
#
# COMPACT_ATOMS: atom_id res chain seq x y z
N MET A 1 40.26 12.62 67.00
CA MET A 1 40.06 11.47 66.08
C MET A 1 38.59 11.52 65.67
N LEU A 2 38.16 12.34 64.69
CA LEU A 2 38.26 12.14 63.22
C LEU A 2 38.16 10.64 62.88
N MET A 3 37.17 10.15 62.13
CA MET A 3 36.69 10.70 60.85
C MET A 3 35.20 10.42 60.58
N LYS A 4 34.51 11.44 60.05
CA LYS A 4 33.34 11.32 59.16
C LYS A 4 33.79 10.68 57.85
N VAL A 5 33.03 9.73 57.32
CA VAL A 5 33.11 9.36 55.91
C VAL A 5 31.89 9.93 55.20
N GLU A 6 32.13 11.03 54.49
CA GLU A 6 31.20 11.67 53.57
C GLU A 6 31.23 10.92 52.23
N GLY A 7 30.10 10.35 51.82
CA GLY A 7 29.90 9.87 50.45
C GLY A 7 29.73 11.06 49.51
N LYS A 8 30.62 11.13 48.51
CA LYS A 8 30.72 12.20 47.51
C LYS A 8 29.48 12.30 46.61
N LYS A 9 29.25 13.56 46.22
CA LYS A 9 28.37 14.09 45.18
C LYS A 9 28.46 13.30 43.86
N ASP A 10 27.35 13.24 43.14
CA ASP A 10 27.33 13.56 41.71
C ASP A 10 26.05 14.32 41.36
N MET A 11 26.26 15.58 40.95
CA MET A 11 25.26 16.55 40.55
C MET A 11 25.43 16.75 39.05
N ALA A 12 24.72 15.98 38.23
CA ALA A 12 24.42 16.22 36.82
C ALA A 12 23.68 14.97 36.33
N THR A 13 22.38 15.00 36.08
CA THR A 13 21.89 15.35 34.73
C THR A 13 20.36 15.39 34.74
N GLU A 14 19.78 16.36 35.45
CA GLU A 14 18.48 16.89 35.01
C GLU A 14 18.72 17.70 33.74
N LYS A 15 18.18 17.18 32.61
CA LYS A 15 17.92 17.80 31.31
C LYS A 15 18.52 16.98 30.16
N ARG A 16 17.67 16.18 29.50
CA ARG A 16 17.41 16.21 28.05
C ARG A 16 16.50 15.04 27.65
N ASP A 17 15.23 15.09 28.04
CA ASP A 17 14.17 14.43 27.27
C ASP A 17 13.53 15.44 26.30
N LYS A 18 14.35 15.95 25.40
CA LYS A 18 13.91 16.61 24.18
C LYS A 18 14.27 15.68 23.04
N ASN A 19 13.42 14.72 22.70
CA ASN A 19 13.31 14.05 21.37
C ASN A 19 12.50 12.75 21.40
N ASN A 20 11.31 12.73 22.01
CA ASN A 20 10.33 11.68 21.73
C ASN A 20 9.02 12.29 21.22
N LEU A 21 9.12 13.12 20.19
CA LEU A 21 8.04 13.22 19.22
C LEU A 21 8.01 11.89 18.46
N ASN A 22 7.44 10.87 19.12
CA ASN A 22 6.86 9.72 18.45
C ASN A 22 5.75 10.26 17.56
N LEU A 23 6.13 10.80 16.39
CA LEU A 23 5.29 10.85 15.22
C LEU A 23 5.03 9.38 14.86
N ARG A 24 4.12 8.75 15.62
CA ARG A 24 3.42 7.55 15.19
C ARG A 24 2.88 7.92 13.83
N LYS A 25 3.58 7.53 12.75
CA LYS A 25 3.08 7.67 11.38
C LYS A 25 1.67 7.13 11.45
N ARG A 26 0.68 8.00 11.25
CA ARG A 26 -0.72 7.57 11.22
C ARG A 26 -0.75 6.41 10.24
N LYS A 27 -1.18 5.24 10.73
CA LYS A 27 -1.25 4.03 9.92
C LYS A 27 -2.04 4.40 8.67
N GLU A 28 -1.46 4.25 7.47
CA GLU A 28 -2.22 4.51 6.24
C GLU A 28 -3.42 3.55 6.28
N VAL A 29 -4.62 4.11 6.38
CA VAL A 29 -5.86 3.34 6.38
C VAL A 29 -6.41 3.41 4.96
N PHE A 30 -6.40 2.28 4.27
CA PHE A 30 -6.97 2.13 2.92
C PHE A 30 -8.48 1.92 3.03
N VAL A 31 -9.21 2.95 3.48
CA VAL A 31 -10.66 2.85 3.78
C VAL A 31 -11.52 2.53 2.55
N TYR A 32 -11.02 2.81 1.35
CA TYR A 32 -11.69 2.51 0.08
C TYR A 32 -11.22 1.20 -0.55
N GLY A 33 -10.40 0.42 0.16
CA GLY A 33 -9.78 -0.79 -0.40
C GLY A 33 -8.66 -0.48 -1.41
N ASN A 34 -8.18 0.75 -1.45
CA ASN A 34 -7.16 1.26 -2.36
C ASN A 34 -5.73 0.87 -1.93
N TYR A 35 -5.53 -0.42 -1.66
CA TYR A 35 -4.26 -0.96 -1.16
C TYR A 35 -3.14 -0.76 -2.19
N ARG A 36 -2.01 -0.23 -1.73
CA ARG A 36 -0.77 -0.23 -2.53
C ARG A 36 -0.29 -1.66 -2.72
N LYS A 37 0.20 -1.98 -3.93
CA LYS A 37 0.68 -3.33 -4.29
C LYS A 37 -0.40 -4.42 -4.08
N TYR A 38 -1.66 -4.08 -4.27
CA TYR A 38 -2.79 -5.00 -4.13
C TYR A 38 -2.56 -6.36 -4.80
N TYR A 39 -2.06 -6.33 -6.03
CA TYR A 39 -1.76 -7.53 -6.80
C TYR A 39 -0.55 -8.32 -6.29
N GLY A 40 0.40 -7.68 -5.61
CA GLY A 40 1.56 -8.37 -5.02
C GLY A 40 1.18 -9.33 -3.89
N TYR A 41 0.20 -8.95 -3.06
CA TYR A 41 -0.38 -9.86 -2.06
C TYR A 41 -1.40 -10.81 -2.69
N ARG A 42 -2.33 -10.30 -3.52
CA ARG A 42 -3.42 -11.09 -4.09
C ARG A 42 -2.94 -12.31 -4.88
N LEU A 43 -1.84 -12.18 -5.62
CA LEU A 43 -1.37 -13.24 -6.49
C LEU A 43 -0.66 -14.38 -5.76
N HIS A 44 -0.15 -14.21 -4.52
CA HIS A 44 0.50 -15.27 -3.71
C HIS A 44 1.20 -16.39 -4.52
N ASN A 45 2.09 -16.03 -5.45
CA ASN A 45 2.86 -16.93 -6.35
C ASN A 45 2.16 -17.44 -7.62
N MET A 46 0.97 -16.94 -7.95
CA MET A 46 0.34 -17.17 -9.24
C MET A 46 0.95 -16.25 -10.30
N GLU A 47 1.25 -16.80 -11.47
CA GLU A 47 1.72 -16.01 -12.63
C GLU A 47 0.64 -15.08 -13.19
N GLU A 48 -0.64 -15.47 -13.07
CA GLU A 48 -1.79 -14.74 -13.60
C GLU A 48 -2.93 -14.63 -12.58
N ASP A 49 -3.70 -13.54 -12.65
CA ASP A 49 -4.90 -13.36 -11.82
C ASP A 49 -5.98 -14.42 -12.18
N PRO A 50 -6.47 -15.22 -11.22
CA PRO A 50 -7.45 -16.29 -11.49
C PRO A 50 -8.74 -15.84 -12.18
N ARG A 51 -9.12 -14.57 -12.04
CA ARG A 51 -10.30 -14.02 -12.71
C ARG A 51 -10.19 -14.11 -14.24
N LEU A 52 -8.97 -14.02 -14.77
CA LEU A 52 -8.69 -14.09 -16.21
C LEU A 52 -9.02 -15.47 -16.79
N GLN A 53 -9.13 -16.51 -15.98
CA GLN A 53 -9.55 -17.85 -16.40
C GLN A 53 -11.07 -18.00 -16.51
N VAL A 54 -11.83 -17.11 -15.87
CA VAL A 54 -13.30 -17.14 -15.85
C VAL A 54 -13.88 -16.19 -16.90
N PHE A 55 -13.15 -15.12 -17.22
CA PHE A 55 -13.55 -14.16 -18.24
C PHE A 55 -13.62 -14.81 -19.63
N LYS A 56 -14.72 -14.49 -20.34
CA LYS A 56 -14.94 -14.97 -21.71
C LYS A 56 -14.60 -13.89 -22.72
N ARG A 57 -13.94 -14.27 -23.81
CA ARG A 57 -13.43 -13.32 -24.82
C ARG A 57 -14.53 -12.46 -25.42
N GLU A 58 -15.71 -13.03 -25.67
CA GLU A 58 -16.86 -12.34 -26.27
C GLU A 58 -17.41 -11.20 -25.40
N TRP A 59 -17.03 -11.13 -24.12
CA TRP A 59 -17.40 -10.02 -23.24
C TRP A 59 -16.58 -8.76 -23.51
N PHE A 60 -15.44 -8.88 -24.20
CA PHE A 60 -14.45 -7.80 -24.33
C PHE A 60 -14.05 -7.51 -25.78
N GLU A 61 -13.99 -8.55 -26.63
CA GLU A 61 -13.43 -8.43 -27.98
C GLU A 61 -14.12 -7.34 -28.81
N ASN A 62 -13.32 -6.41 -29.32
CA ASN A 62 -13.75 -5.26 -30.11
C ASN A 62 -14.84 -4.38 -29.43
N LYS A 63 -14.88 -4.36 -28.09
CA LYS A 63 -15.76 -3.50 -27.30
C LYS A 63 -15.00 -2.37 -26.62
N ASP A 64 -15.72 -1.31 -26.30
CA ASP A 64 -15.25 -0.26 -25.39
C ASP A 64 -15.64 -0.65 -23.96
N CYS A 65 -14.66 -0.77 -23.08
CA CYS A 65 -14.82 -1.26 -21.72
C CYS A 65 -14.53 -0.15 -20.69
N LEU A 66 -15.18 -0.24 -19.52
CA LEU A 66 -14.91 0.60 -18.35
C LEU A 66 -14.56 -0.31 -17.17
N ASP A 67 -13.44 -0.03 -16.51
CA ASP A 67 -13.00 -0.71 -15.29
C ASP A 67 -13.00 0.27 -14.11
N ILE A 68 -13.89 0.03 -13.15
CA ILE A 68 -14.11 0.90 -11.98
C ILE A 68 -13.31 0.37 -10.79
N GLY A 69 -12.45 1.20 -10.22
CA GLY A 69 -11.51 0.78 -9.20
C GLY A 69 -10.35 -0.01 -9.81
N CYS A 70 -9.79 0.50 -10.90
CA CYS A 70 -8.72 -0.19 -11.64
C CYS A 70 -7.43 -0.35 -10.81
N ASN A 71 -7.30 0.37 -9.68
CA ASN A 71 -6.12 0.42 -8.84
C ASN A 71 -4.89 0.73 -9.71
N GLN A 72 -3.85 -0.12 -9.68
CA GLN A 72 -2.65 0.00 -10.49
C GLN A 72 -2.84 -0.40 -11.97
N GLY A 73 -4.05 -0.78 -12.39
CA GLY A 73 -4.40 -1.09 -13.77
C GLY A 73 -3.89 -2.45 -14.30
N LEU A 74 -3.23 -3.27 -13.47
CA LEU A 74 -2.63 -4.53 -13.92
C LEU A 74 -3.65 -5.46 -14.58
N VAL A 75 -4.79 -5.70 -13.94
CA VAL A 75 -5.82 -6.57 -14.52
C VAL A 75 -6.54 -5.90 -15.69
N THR A 76 -6.77 -4.59 -15.63
CA THR A 76 -7.33 -3.79 -16.73
C THR A 76 -6.52 -3.97 -18.02
N ILE A 77 -5.20 -3.81 -17.93
CA ILE A 77 -4.27 -3.95 -19.05
C ILE A 77 -4.22 -5.40 -19.55
N THR A 78 -4.22 -6.37 -18.64
CA THR A 78 -4.21 -7.79 -19.03
C THR A 78 -5.50 -8.17 -19.75
N ILE A 79 -6.68 -7.72 -19.28
CA ILE A 79 -7.96 -7.93 -19.97
C ILE A 79 -7.91 -7.34 -21.38
N ALA A 80 -7.47 -6.09 -21.52
CA ALA A 80 -7.42 -5.40 -22.80
C ALA A 80 -6.59 -6.16 -23.84
N LYS A 81 -5.41 -6.63 -23.42
CA LYS A 81 -4.48 -7.37 -24.29
C LYS A 81 -4.96 -8.79 -24.57
N LYS A 82 -5.39 -9.53 -23.55
CA LYS A 82 -5.75 -10.96 -23.64
C LYS A 82 -7.04 -11.17 -24.42
N PHE A 83 -8.00 -10.26 -24.28
CA PHE A 83 -9.33 -10.40 -24.87
C PHE A 83 -9.61 -9.39 -26.00
N PHE A 84 -8.58 -8.67 -26.47
CA PHE A 84 -8.66 -7.80 -27.65
C PHE A 84 -9.77 -6.74 -27.57
N CYS A 85 -9.84 -6.00 -26.46
CA CYS A 85 -10.71 -4.84 -26.35
C CYS A 85 -10.47 -3.86 -27.51
N ARG A 86 -11.52 -3.17 -27.97
CA ARG A 86 -11.33 -2.00 -28.85
C ARG A 86 -10.70 -0.86 -28.06
N SER A 87 -11.22 -0.62 -26.86
CA SER A 87 -10.64 0.29 -25.88
C SER A 87 -11.03 -0.12 -24.47
N ILE A 88 -10.24 0.26 -23.47
CA ILE A 88 -10.62 0.16 -22.07
C ILE A 88 -10.22 1.44 -21.33
N VAL A 89 -11.13 1.96 -20.51
CA VAL A 89 -10.87 3.09 -19.61
C VAL A 89 -10.87 2.56 -18.19
N GLY A 90 -9.75 2.71 -17.48
CA GLY A 90 -9.67 2.45 -16.04
C GLY A 90 -9.87 3.73 -15.25
N ILE A 91 -10.73 3.69 -14.23
CA ILE A 91 -10.90 4.78 -13.27
C ILE A 91 -10.59 4.30 -11.85
N ASP A 92 -9.92 5.14 -11.07
CA ASP A 92 -9.65 4.89 -9.65
C ASP A 92 -9.83 6.19 -8.85
N ILE A 93 -10.10 6.04 -7.55
CA ILE A 93 -10.27 7.17 -6.64
C ILE A 93 -8.93 7.83 -6.29
N ASP A 94 -7.85 7.05 -6.31
CA ASP A 94 -6.52 7.57 -6.05
C ASP A 94 -5.97 8.28 -7.30
N LYS A 95 -5.66 9.57 -7.15
CA LYS A 95 -4.81 10.29 -8.11
C LYS A 95 -3.42 9.68 -7.99
N GLY A 96 -2.98 8.92 -8.99
CA GLY A 96 -1.72 8.17 -8.99
C GLY A 96 -0.57 8.96 -8.33
N LYS A 97 0.08 8.36 -7.34
CA LYS A 97 1.24 8.94 -6.65
C LYS A 97 2.54 8.63 -7.39
#